data_AF-A0A816FNY8-F1
#
_entry.id   AF-A0A816FNY8-F1
#
_cell.length_a   1.000
_cell.length_b   1.000
_cell.length_c   1.000
_cell.angle_alpha   90.00
_cell.angle_beta   90.00
_cell.angle_gamma   90.00
#
_symmetry.space_group_name_H-M   'P 1'
#
loop_
_entity.id
_entity.type
_entity.pdbx_description
1 polymer ?
#
loop_
_entity_poly.entity_id
_entity_poly.type
_entity_poly.pdbx_seq_one_letter_code
_entity_poly.pdbx_strand_id
1 'polypeptide(L)'
;MPPRYRRLAMDDAPFVCRRAALTRVYRHTTGAQPIEPEHMQNDSDDEIYPEWTQQLSRRMMEDFQDVNEGEKEMMIMWNHHVMKHNFIADSQMPFACELFVERYAKDLREKSLIKNFYLHLATLQLYNLIKKTDLAKCIIRLKTILAASPSVSTST
;
A
#
# COMPACT_ATOMS: atom_id res chain seq x y z
N MET A 1 11.27 37.25 31.16
CA MET A 1 12.45 36.45 30.77
C MET A 1 11.96 35.13 30.20
N PRO A 2 12.29 34.73 28.95
CA PRO A 2 11.89 33.42 28.45
C PRO A 2 12.87 32.32 28.90
N PRO A 3 12.42 31.07 29.10
CA PRO A 3 13.21 30.00 29.73
C PRO A 3 14.33 29.47 28.84
N ARG A 4 15.48 29.17 29.45
CA ARG A 4 16.78 28.85 28.85
C ARG A 4 16.90 27.48 28.14
N TYR A 5 15.85 26.67 28.06
CA TYR A 5 15.97 25.29 27.58
C TYR A 5 15.90 25.11 26.05
N ARG A 6 15.52 26.14 25.27
CA ARG A 6 15.39 26.02 23.80
C ARG A 6 16.73 25.96 23.04
N ARG A 7 17.87 26.17 23.71
CA ARG A 7 19.15 26.44 23.03
C ARG A 7 19.94 25.19 22.63
N LEU A 8 19.72 24.04 23.27
CA LEU A 8 20.64 22.90 23.13
C LEU A 8 20.31 21.96 21.96
N ALA A 9 19.12 22.01 21.38
CA ALA A 9 18.71 21.10 20.29
C ALA A 9 18.85 21.71 18.88
N MET A 10 19.43 22.91 18.74
CA MET A 10 19.53 23.64 17.47
C MET A 10 20.95 23.85 16.94
N ASP A 11 21.96 23.36 17.68
CA ASP A 11 23.37 23.57 17.31
C ASP A 11 23.83 22.67 16.15
N ASP A 12 23.12 21.57 15.87
CA ASP A 12 23.50 20.59 14.83
C ASP A 12 22.84 20.81 13.45
N ALA A 13 21.97 21.81 13.30
CA ALA A 13 21.30 22.10 12.02
C ALA A 13 22.13 23.05 11.13
N PRO A 14 22.19 22.84 9.79
CA PRO A 14 22.96 23.70 8.89
C PRO A 14 22.51 25.17 8.92
N PHE A 15 23.48 26.09 8.81
CA PHE A 15 23.37 27.54 9.09
C PHE A 15 22.22 28.27 8.37
N VAL A 16 21.81 27.79 7.20
CA VAL A 16 20.70 28.35 6.40
C VAL A 16 19.35 28.15 7.10
N CYS A 17 19.19 27.05 7.82
CA CYS A 17 17.97 26.75 8.59
C CYS A 17 17.82 27.70 9.79
N ARG A 18 18.92 28.06 10.47
CA ARG A 18 18.88 28.85 11.71
C ARG A 18 18.36 30.28 11.59
N ARG A 19 18.47 30.93 10.43
CA ARG A 19 18.11 32.36 10.29
C ARG A 19 16.76 32.62 9.61
N ALA A 20 16.21 31.64 8.91
CA ALA A 20 14.88 31.70 8.30
C ALA A 20 13.78 31.01 9.13
N ALA A 21 14.15 30.18 10.12
CA ALA A 21 13.23 29.32 10.86
C ALA A 21 12.42 29.98 12.00
N LEU A 22 12.42 31.31 12.16
CA LEU A 22 11.72 31.95 13.29
C LEU A 22 10.73 33.06 12.91
N THR A 23 10.51 33.35 11.63
CA THR A 23 9.56 34.40 11.19
C THR A 23 8.54 33.97 10.14
N ARG A 24 8.74 32.83 9.47
CA ARG A 24 7.79 32.33 8.47
C ARG A 24 6.88 31.27 9.10
N VAL A 25 5.57 31.55 9.10
CA VAL A 25 4.54 30.56 9.45
C VAL A 25 4.31 29.66 8.23
N TYR A 26 4.67 28.39 8.36
CA TYR A 26 4.34 27.37 7.36
C TYR A 26 2.91 26.88 7.57
N ARG A 27 2.27 26.38 6.51
CA ARG A 27 0.90 25.90 6.53
C ARG A 27 0.80 24.57 5.82
N HIS A 28 -0.07 23.68 6.30
CA HIS A 28 -0.37 22.42 5.64
C HIS A 28 -0.91 22.67 4.23
N THR A 29 -0.58 21.77 3.31
CA THR A 29 -0.88 21.91 1.88
C THR A 29 -2.38 21.75 1.63
N THR A 30 -3.01 20.78 2.31
CA THR A 30 -4.43 20.46 2.12
C THR A 30 -5.36 21.41 2.89
N GLY A 31 -5.00 21.81 4.12
CA GLY A 31 -5.89 22.51 5.04
C GLY A 31 -5.59 23.99 5.31
N ALA A 32 -4.46 24.50 4.79
CA ALA A 32 -3.93 25.84 5.06
C ALA A 32 -3.80 26.21 6.56
N GLN A 33 -3.85 25.21 7.45
CA GLN A 33 -3.70 25.38 8.89
C GLN A 33 -2.22 25.65 9.23
N PRO A 34 -1.91 26.51 10.22
CA PRO A 34 -0.54 26.78 10.64
C PRO A 34 0.15 25.50 11.13
N ILE A 35 1.37 25.24 10.66
CA ILE A 35 2.19 24.11 11.11
C ILE A 35 2.96 24.54 12.36
N GLU A 36 2.83 23.75 13.43
CA GLU A 36 3.63 23.94 14.63
C GLU A 36 5.10 23.54 14.39
N PRO A 37 6.09 24.25 14.96
CA PRO A 37 7.51 23.96 14.73
C PRO A 37 7.91 22.50 15.03
N GLU A 38 7.22 21.85 15.97
CA GLU A 38 7.45 20.45 16.36
C GLU A 38 6.93 19.45 15.31
N HIS A 39 5.88 19.83 14.57
CA HIS A 39 5.27 19.01 13.52
C HIS A 39 5.80 19.31 12.12
N MET A 40 6.73 20.26 11.99
CA MET A 40 7.29 20.68 10.70
C MET A 40 8.06 19.57 9.96
N GLN A 41 8.44 18.49 10.64
CA GLN A 41 9.12 17.33 10.05
C GLN A 41 8.17 16.16 9.74
N ASN A 42 6.91 16.23 10.18
CA ASN A 42 5.94 15.15 10.04
C ASN A 42 4.65 15.72 9.45
N ASP A 43 4.66 15.96 8.14
CA ASP A 43 3.48 16.39 7.42
C ASP A 43 2.64 15.17 7.01
N SER A 44 1.39 15.13 7.46
CA SER A 44 0.46 14.06 7.16
C SER A 44 -0.02 14.08 5.70
N ASP A 45 0.29 15.13 4.94
CA ASP A 45 -0.10 15.29 3.54
C ASP A 45 0.73 14.43 2.55
N ASP A 46 1.84 13.80 2.99
CA ASP A 46 2.75 13.01 2.14
C ASP A 46 2.29 11.54 1.89
N GLU A 47 1.00 11.26 2.01
CA GLU A 47 0.47 9.91 1.75
C GLU A 47 0.65 9.50 0.27
N ILE A 48 1.38 8.40 0.04
CA ILE A 48 1.68 7.89 -1.31
C ILE A 48 0.43 7.37 -2.04
N TYR A 49 -0.56 6.85 -1.30
CA TYR A 49 -1.79 6.28 -1.86
C TYR A 49 -3.04 6.76 -1.12
N PRO A 50 -3.44 8.03 -1.33
CA PRO A 50 -4.53 8.67 -0.60
C PRO A 50 -5.90 8.09 -0.98
N GLU A 51 -6.88 8.21 -0.08
CA GLU A 51 -8.20 7.55 -0.19
C GLU A 51 -8.91 7.84 -1.52
N TRP A 52 -8.89 9.08 -2.01
CA TRP A 52 -9.55 9.47 -3.26
C TRP A 52 -9.01 8.68 -4.46
N THR A 53 -7.71 8.37 -4.50
CA THR A 53 -7.09 7.56 -5.56
C THR A 53 -7.55 6.10 -5.46
N GLN A 54 -7.74 5.59 -4.25
CA GLN A 54 -8.27 4.25 -4.02
C GLN A 54 -9.70 4.12 -4.53
N GLN A 55 -10.55 5.10 -4.19
CA GLN A 55 -11.95 5.15 -4.63
C GLN A 55 -12.04 5.29 -6.15
N LEU A 56 -11.19 6.13 -6.75
CA LEU A 56 -11.13 6.31 -8.20
C LEU A 56 -10.72 5.01 -8.91
N SER A 57 -9.65 4.35 -8.44
CA SER A 57 -9.20 3.08 -9.01
C SER A 57 -10.27 1.99 -8.91
N ARG A 58 -11.04 1.95 -7.82
CA ARG A 58 -12.15 1.01 -7.67
C ARG A 58 -13.27 1.29 -8.68
N ARG A 59 -13.75 2.53 -8.75
CA ARG A 59 -14.83 2.93 -9.68
C ARG A 59 -14.47 2.63 -11.13
N MET A 60 -13.24 2.97 -11.55
CA MET A 60 -12.77 2.68 -12.90
C MET A 60 -12.80 1.18 -13.25
N MET A 61 -12.61 0.28 -12.27
CA MET A 61 -12.72 -1.16 -12.49
C MET A 61 -14.17 -1.65 -12.49
N GLU A 62 -15.03 -1.04 -11.66
CA GLU A 62 -16.45 -1.38 -11.58
C GLU A 62 -17.21 -1.04 -12.88
N ASP A 63 -16.78 0.00 -13.60
CA ASP A 63 -17.41 0.48 -14.85
C ASP A 63 -17.31 -0.50 -16.04
N PHE A 64 -16.45 -1.53 -16.00
CA PHE A 64 -16.33 -2.52 -17.07
C PHE A 64 -17.52 -3.49 -17.13
N GLN A 65 -18.45 -3.29 -18.06
CA GLN A 65 -19.67 -4.13 -18.14
C GLN A 65 -19.42 -5.55 -18.66
N ASP A 66 -18.31 -5.77 -19.35
CA ASP A 66 -17.93 -7.02 -20.01
C ASP A 66 -17.04 -7.93 -19.14
N VAL A 67 -16.62 -7.46 -17.97
CA VAL A 67 -15.73 -8.20 -17.04
C VAL A 67 -16.54 -8.79 -15.89
N ASN A 68 -16.20 -10.02 -15.49
CA ASN A 68 -16.85 -10.70 -14.38
C ASN A 68 -16.52 -10.05 -13.03
N GLU A 69 -17.48 -10.05 -12.09
CA GLU A 69 -17.33 -9.44 -10.76
C GLU A 69 -16.15 -10.01 -9.97
N GLY A 70 -15.92 -11.33 -10.07
CA GLY A 70 -14.79 -11.98 -9.42
C GLY A 70 -13.43 -11.54 -9.99
N GLU A 71 -13.37 -11.22 -11.28
CA GLU A 71 -12.13 -10.72 -11.92
C GLU A 71 -11.89 -9.26 -11.52
N LYS A 72 -12.95 -8.44 -11.52
CA LYS A 72 -12.90 -7.06 -11.04
C LYS A 72 -12.39 -6.97 -9.61
N GLU A 73 -12.99 -7.72 -8.68
CA GLU A 73 -12.60 -7.64 -7.27
C GLU A 73 -11.16 -8.12 -7.05
N MET A 74 -10.72 -9.16 -7.77
CA MET A 74 -9.33 -9.60 -7.74
C MET A 74 -8.39 -8.50 -8.23
N MET A 75 -8.73 -7.85 -9.35
CA MET A 75 -7.93 -6.78 -9.93
C MET A 75 -7.91 -5.52 -9.05
N ILE A 76 -9.03 -5.18 -8.41
CA ILE A 76 -9.11 -4.07 -7.45
C ILE A 76 -8.20 -4.34 -6.24
N MET A 77 -8.24 -5.55 -5.68
CA MET A 77 -7.34 -5.95 -4.59
C MET A 77 -5.87 -5.88 -5.00
N TRP A 78 -5.54 -6.34 -6.21
CA TRP A 78 -4.19 -6.27 -6.74
C TRP A 78 -3.71 -4.82 -6.94
N ASN A 79 -4.54 -3.96 -7.55
CA ASN A 79 -4.21 -2.54 -7.72
C ASN A 79 -3.98 -1.85 -6.38
N HIS A 80 -4.86 -2.08 -5.41
CA HIS A 80 -4.68 -1.52 -4.07
C HIS A 80 -3.35 -1.98 -3.45
N HIS A 81 -2.99 -3.26 -3.58
CA HIS A 81 -1.72 -3.79 -3.08
C HIS A 81 -0.51 -3.15 -3.75
N VAL A 82 -0.52 -3.02 -5.08
CA VAL A 82 0.59 -2.46 -5.85
C VAL A 82 0.78 -0.98 -5.54
N MET A 83 -0.30 -0.21 -5.52
CA MET A 83 -0.23 1.23 -5.25
C MET A 83 0.19 1.52 -3.81
N LYS A 84 -0.33 0.75 -2.84
CA LYS A 84 0.02 0.91 -1.42
C LYS A 84 1.52 0.70 -1.13
N HIS A 85 2.17 -0.20 -1.85
CA HIS A 85 3.59 -0.50 -1.65
C HIS A 85 4.51 0.19 -2.68
N ASN A 86 3.93 0.91 -3.64
CA ASN A 86 4.65 1.65 -4.68
C ASN A 86 5.72 0.80 -5.39
N PHE A 87 5.33 -0.38 -5.89
CA PHE A 87 6.24 -1.20 -6.71
C PHE A 87 6.46 -0.53 -8.07
N ILE A 88 7.72 -0.27 -8.41
CA ILE A 88 8.11 0.47 -9.63
C ILE A 88 8.91 -0.44 -10.57
N ALA A 89 9.68 -1.39 -10.04
CA ALA A 89 10.59 -2.23 -10.83
C ALA A 89 10.05 -3.66 -11.01
N ASP A 90 10.24 -4.21 -12.21
CA ASP A 90 9.82 -5.58 -12.55
C ASP A 90 10.44 -6.63 -11.64
N SER A 91 11.68 -6.41 -11.18
CA SER A 91 12.37 -7.30 -10.25
C SER A 91 11.67 -7.43 -8.88
N GLN A 92 10.74 -6.52 -8.57
CA GLN A 92 9.95 -6.55 -7.33
C GLN A 92 8.71 -7.45 -7.45
N MET A 93 8.28 -7.83 -8.66
CA MET A 93 7.04 -8.58 -8.87
C MET A 93 6.99 -9.94 -8.17
N PRO A 94 8.08 -10.74 -8.11
CA PRO A 94 8.08 -11.97 -7.31
C PRO A 94 7.79 -11.71 -5.83
N PHE A 95 8.42 -10.67 -5.25
CA PHE A 95 8.20 -10.27 -3.87
C PHE A 95 6.79 -9.71 -3.66
N ALA A 96 6.28 -8.92 -4.60
CA ALA A 96 4.92 -8.39 -4.56
C ALA A 96 3.88 -9.51 -4.49
N CYS A 97 4.05 -10.58 -5.27
CA CYS A 97 3.18 -11.76 -5.24
C CYS A 97 3.23 -12.49 -3.89
N GLU A 98 4.43 -12.70 -3.33
CA GLU A 98 4.58 -13.34 -2.02
C GLU A 98 3.90 -12.52 -0.91
N LEU A 99 4.15 -11.20 -0.89
CA LEU A 99 3.53 -10.30 0.08
C LEU A 99 2.01 -10.23 -0.09
N PHE A 100 1.51 -10.27 -1.32
CA PHE A 100 0.08 -10.32 -1.60
C PHE A 100 -0.56 -11.56 -1.00
N VAL A 101 0.04 -12.73 -1.19
CA VAL A 101 -0.45 -13.99 -0.63
C VAL A 101 -0.46 -13.94 0.90
N GLU A 102 0.58 -13.38 1.53
CA GLU A 102 0.65 -13.29 2.99
C GLU A 102 -0.43 -12.39 3.59
N ARG A 103 -0.76 -11.28 2.93
CA ARG A 103 -1.74 -10.31 3.44
C ARG A 103 -3.18 -10.66 3.08
N TYR A 104 -3.41 -11.14 1.85
CA TYR A 104 -4.76 -11.29 1.29
C TYR A 104 -5.23 -12.75 1.19
N ALA A 105 -4.47 -13.74 1.66
CA ALA A 105 -4.89 -15.16 1.60
C ALA A 105 -6.28 -15.42 2.19
N LYS A 106 -6.62 -14.78 3.32
CA LYS A 106 -7.93 -14.94 3.98
C LYS A 106 -9.05 -14.36 3.11
N ASP A 107 -8.87 -13.12 2.67
CA ASP A 107 -9.82 -12.42 1.79
C ASP A 107 -10.05 -13.18 0.47
N LEU A 108 -8.99 -13.73 -0.12
CA LEU A 108 -9.09 -14.56 -1.33
C LEU A 108 -9.97 -15.80 -1.13
N ARG A 109 -9.93 -16.41 0.07
CA ARG A 109 -10.79 -17.55 0.40
C ARG A 109 -12.22 -17.11 0.66
N GLU A 110 -12.41 -16.09 1.49
CA GLU A 110 -13.74 -15.60 1.87
C GLU A 110 -14.54 -15.10 0.67
N LYS A 111 -13.87 -14.43 -0.29
CA LYS A 111 -14.47 -13.93 -1.52
C LYS A 111 -14.47 -14.96 -2.67
N SER A 112 -13.99 -16.18 -2.45
CA SER A 112 -13.90 -17.25 -3.47
C SER A 112 -13.06 -16.85 -4.73
N LEU A 113 -12.01 -16.06 -4.53
CA LEU A 113 -11.19 -15.47 -5.61
C LEU A 113 -9.91 -16.27 -5.93
N ILE A 114 -9.67 -17.40 -5.27
CA ILE A 114 -8.43 -18.20 -5.43
C ILE A 114 -8.16 -18.57 -6.90
N LYS A 115 -9.21 -18.92 -7.67
CA LYS A 115 -9.08 -19.25 -9.09
C LYS A 115 -8.68 -18.03 -9.93
N ASN A 116 -9.30 -16.88 -9.67
CA ASN A 116 -8.96 -15.61 -10.34
C ASN A 116 -7.53 -15.20 -10.01
N PHE A 117 -7.07 -15.44 -8.78
CA PHE A 117 -5.69 -15.19 -8.40
C PHE A 117 -4.70 -16.11 -9.13
N TYR A 118 -5.02 -17.39 -9.32
CA TYR A 118 -4.17 -18.28 -10.14
C TYR A 118 -4.10 -17.83 -11.61
N LEU A 119 -5.22 -17.37 -12.16
CA LEU A 119 -5.25 -16.80 -13.51
C LEU A 119 -4.36 -15.56 -13.58
N HIS A 120 -4.43 -14.68 -12.58
CA HIS A 120 -3.58 -13.50 -12.49
C HIS A 120 -2.09 -13.83 -12.41
N LEU A 121 -1.70 -14.80 -11.58
CA LEU A 121 -0.31 -15.28 -11.54
C LEU A 121 0.14 -15.82 -12.90
N ALA A 122 -0.72 -16.55 -13.61
CA ALA A 122 -0.41 -17.02 -14.95
C ALA A 122 -0.22 -15.83 -15.91
N THR A 123 -1.07 -14.81 -15.84
CA THR A 123 -0.94 -13.57 -16.61
C THR A 123 0.38 -12.84 -16.32
N LEU A 124 0.78 -12.69 -15.05
CA LEU A 124 2.08 -12.11 -14.69
C LEU A 124 3.25 -12.91 -15.24
N GLN A 125 3.13 -14.24 -15.29
CA GLN A 125 4.14 -15.10 -15.89
C GLN A 125 4.21 -14.92 -17.42
N LEU A 126 3.05 -14.76 -18.09
CA LEU A 126 2.99 -14.52 -19.53
C LEU A 126 3.64 -13.18 -19.92
N TYR A 127 3.53 -12.17 -19.07
CA TYR A 127 4.22 -10.89 -19.23
C TYR A 127 5.71 -10.92 -18.83
N ASN A 128 6.25 -12.10 -18.48
CA ASN A 128 7.63 -12.30 -18.01
C ASN A 128 8.00 -11.50 -16.74
N LEU A 129 7.01 -11.09 -15.95
CA LEU A 129 7.23 -10.38 -14.67
C LEU A 129 7.63 -11.35 -13.54
N ILE A 130 7.20 -12.61 -13.64
CA ILE A 130 7.57 -13.66 -12.69
C ILE A 130 8.00 -14.93 -13.41
N LYS A 131 8.89 -15.71 -12.79
CA LYS A 131 9.32 -17.01 -13.33
C LYS A 131 8.33 -18.09 -12.92
N LYS A 132 8.35 -19.22 -13.65
CA LYS A 132 7.58 -20.44 -13.30
C LYS A 132 7.86 -20.92 -11.87
N THR A 133 9.10 -20.76 -11.40
CA THR A 133 9.51 -21.12 -10.04
C THR A 133 8.80 -20.26 -8.99
N ASP A 134 8.62 -18.97 -9.27
CA ASP A 134 8.04 -18.02 -8.33
C ASP A 134 6.52 -18.16 -8.28
N LEU A 135 5.89 -18.44 -9.42
CA LEU A 135 4.48 -18.85 -9.48
C LEU A 135 4.22 -20.09 -8.62
N ALA A 136 5.03 -21.14 -8.77
CA ALA A 136 4.88 -22.37 -7.99
C ALA A 136 5.03 -22.13 -6.48
N LYS A 137 6.02 -21.31 -6.09
CA LYS A 137 6.21 -20.90 -4.69
C LYS A 137 4.99 -20.18 -4.13
N CYS A 138 4.44 -19.20 -4.86
CA CYS A 138 3.25 -18.46 -4.45
C CYS A 138 2.04 -19.39 -4.23
N ILE A 139 1.83 -20.35 -5.13
CA ILE A 139 0.73 -21.32 -5.01
C ILE A 139 0.90 -22.22 -3.77
N ILE A 140 2.11 -22.74 -3.56
CA ILE A 140 2.41 -23.59 -2.39
C ILE A 140 2.19 -22.78 -1.11
N ARG A 141 2.72 -21.55 -1.05
CA ARG A 141 2.57 -20.66 0.10
C ARG A 141 1.11 -20.36 0.42
N LEU A 142 0.31 -20.03 -0.59
CA LEU A 142 -1.13 -19.80 -0.43
C LEU A 142 -1.81 -21.03 0.16
N LYS A 143 -1.55 -22.22 -0.39
CA LYS A 143 -2.13 -23.47 0.12
C LYS A 143 -1.73 -23.74 1.57
N THR A 144 -0.48 -23.49 1.94
CA THR A 144 0.01 -23.64 3.32
C THR A 144 -0.73 -22.72 4.29
N ILE A 145 -0.90 -21.44 3.94
CA ILE A 145 -1.62 -20.47 4.79
C ILE A 145 -3.09 -20.83 4.93
N LEU A 146 -3.73 -21.27 3.84
CA LEU A 146 -5.13 -21.69 3.85
C LEU A 146 -5.35 -22.97 4.66
N ALA A 147 -4.40 -23.91 4.62
CA ALA A 147 -4.44 -25.13 5.44
C ALA A 147 -4.23 -24.84 6.94
N ALA A 148 -3.37 -23.87 7.27
CA ALA A 148 -3.10 -23.46 8.65
C ALA A 148 -4.26 -22.69 9.32
N SER A 149 -5.20 -22.17 8.53
CA SER A 149 -6.35 -21.41 9.01
C SER A 149 -7.66 -22.14 8.70
N PRO A 150 -7.99 -23.26 9.36
CA PRO A 150 -9.28 -23.92 9.16
C PRO A 150 -10.40 -22.91 9.46
N SER A 151 -11.34 -22.78 8.53
CA SER A 151 -12.51 -21.91 8.67
C SER A 151 -13.27 -22.27 9.95
N VAL A 152 -13.38 -21.32 10.88
CA VAL A 152 -14.33 -21.43 11.99
C VAL A 152 -15.73 -21.35 11.39
N SER A 153 -16.32 -22.49 11.10
CA SER A 153 -17.75 -22.62 10.88
C SER A 153 -18.45 -22.60 12.24
N THR A 154 -18.79 -21.41 12.73
CA THR A 154 -19.86 -21.24 13.71
C THR A 154 -21.17 -21.08 12.95
N SER A 155 -21.80 -22.22 12.70
CA SER A 155 -23.25 -22.30 12.53
C SER A 155 -23.86 -22.50 13.92
N THR A 156 -24.63 -21.52 14.40
CA THR A 156 -25.82 -21.74 15.24
C THR A 156 -26.74 -20.56 15.03
#